data_AF-A0A965VWG6-F1
#
_entry.id   AF-A0A965VWG6-F1
#
_cell.length_a   1.000
_cell.length_b   1.000
_cell.length_c   1.000
_cell.angle_alpha   90.00
_cell.angle_beta   90.00
_cell.angle_gamma   90.00
#
_symmetry.space_group_name_H-M   'P 1'
#
loop_
_entity.id
_entity.type
_entity.pdbx_description
1 polymer ?
#
loop_
_entity_poly.entity_id
_entity_poly.type
_entity_poly.pdbx_seq_one_letter_code
_entity_poly.pdbx_strand_id
1 'polypeptide(L)'
;MQMEPRNFLCGGVTVPGLVKQVDLDIQGTNQNIELKIECISKATAKNIPPVLLDLLEVAAYVYCADQRTRRGGDTLANMGESWRRDMRFTIPVRELAIWNTQEVKDALIETLGFLSDDAYSFDFVSPTKAFTEVQGYFDFEDADFTPDEVALFSGGVDSFSGAVQDLIGNKKKMVLVGHHSANQVVNVQKELVEQLRQRGLKDEFLYIPVTIHNKGQQAAEYTQRARSFLFACLGMVVAKTYKKNAFTFYENGVVGLNLPITKDVMGGRATRTTHPKVIRGFERIFSAVLQEPITISTPYQWDTKKEVILKLQANGVPELLGLTNSCTRPRTWIGNIRHCGVCSQCVDRRFGVLAAGIEAHDDASKYGVDLLTGARNDDQEFTMGAGYVRFAQEFRALPKKNFITEFPEITAAAKHLPGLTPDAAVDKIYELYQRHSGDVMGVIQKGLVEHQEELAARTLPPSSILAMNFNQSKLEPAPVADTMAQVKSFMDNLQAPVLEFFVDEMNQSIIFKGGFALTGADYNLVLALLPNFRTGKRNNAEIAYVRAPDLADALSMQEPSMRQAIGRTRAKVQEQLTVDLGIPFGPDDFIENKDRAGYRLAPALREVAGVADFR
;
A
#
# COMPACT_ATOMS: atom_id res chain seq x y z
N MET A 1 20.85 -10.99 -6.72
CA MET A 1 20.61 -11.61 -5.40
C MET A 1 19.31 -12.42 -5.49
N GLN A 2 19.28 -13.69 -5.09
CA GLN A 2 18.03 -14.47 -5.09
C GLN A 2 17.16 -14.03 -3.92
N MET A 3 15.89 -13.67 -4.17
CA MET A 3 14.92 -13.39 -3.11
C MET A 3 14.67 -14.67 -2.31
N GLU A 4 14.85 -14.64 -0.98
CA GLU A 4 14.49 -15.78 -0.14
C GLU A 4 12.96 -16.00 -0.15
N PRO A 5 12.48 -17.21 -0.44
CA PRO A 5 11.04 -17.49 -0.44
C PRO A 5 10.48 -17.50 0.97
N ARG A 6 9.24 -17.00 1.12
CA ARG A 6 8.47 -17.09 2.35
C ARG A 6 7.37 -18.13 2.17
N ASN A 7 7.44 -19.19 2.97
CA ASN A 7 6.48 -20.28 2.92
C ASN A 7 5.35 -20.05 3.94
N PHE A 8 4.11 -20.10 3.48
CA PHE A 8 2.90 -20.00 4.27
C PHE A 8 2.19 -21.35 4.29
N LEU A 9 2.16 -21.98 5.46
CA LEU A 9 1.42 -23.22 5.67
C LEU A 9 0.05 -22.87 6.25
N CYS A 10 -1.01 -23.25 5.56
CA CYS A 10 -2.36 -22.83 5.90
C CYS A 10 -3.20 -23.99 6.44
N GLY A 11 -4.16 -23.71 7.32
CA GLY A 11 -5.17 -24.67 7.75
C GLY A 11 -4.63 -25.94 8.42
N GLY A 12 -3.54 -25.82 9.18
CA GLY A 12 -2.93 -26.92 9.94
C GLY A 12 -2.13 -27.92 9.11
N VAL A 13 -1.77 -27.59 7.85
CA VAL A 13 -0.87 -28.42 7.04
C VAL A 13 0.55 -28.37 7.61
N THR A 14 1.22 -29.53 7.63
CA THR A 14 2.61 -29.67 8.07
C THR A 14 3.47 -30.25 6.96
N VAL A 15 4.56 -29.58 6.60
CA VAL A 15 5.53 -30.05 5.60
C VAL A 15 6.87 -30.32 6.30
N PRO A 16 7.32 -31.60 6.42
CA PRO A 16 8.58 -31.93 7.07
C PRO A 16 9.79 -31.28 6.39
N GLY A 17 10.72 -30.73 7.18
CA GLY A 17 12.00 -30.21 6.69
C GLY A 17 11.95 -28.80 6.09
N LEU A 18 10.81 -28.12 6.12
CA LEU A 18 10.69 -26.74 5.67
C LEU A 18 11.29 -25.76 6.70
N VAL A 19 12.26 -24.96 6.28
CA VAL A 19 12.90 -23.94 7.13
C VAL A 19 12.28 -22.57 6.83
N LYS A 20 12.05 -21.73 7.86
CA LYS A 20 11.40 -20.40 7.78
C LYS A 20 9.97 -20.43 7.21
N GLN A 21 9.02 -20.95 7.99
CA GLN A 21 7.58 -20.98 7.65
C GLN A 21 6.76 -19.98 8.48
N VAL A 22 5.60 -19.59 7.95
CA VAL A 22 4.57 -18.81 8.65
C VAL A 22 3.27 -19.61 8.63
N ASP A 23 2.83 -20.06 9.80
CA ASP A 23 1.60 -20.83 9.91
C ASP A 23 0.38 -19.88 9.97
N LEU A 24 -0.63 -20.16 9.15
CA LEU A 24 -1.86 -19.38 9.03
C LEU A 24 -3.08 -20.28 9.26
N ASP A 25 -3.78 -20.07 10.37
CA ASP A 25 -4.87 -20.95 10.79
C ASP A 25 -6.15 -20.16 11.04
N ILE A 26 -7.22 -20.53 10.32
CA ILE A 26 -8.57 -19.96 10.49
C ILE A 26 -9.37 -20.70 11.57
N GLN A 27 -8.97 -21.93 11.92
CA GLN A 27 -9.66 -22.81 12.86
C GLN A 27 -8.68 -23.62 13.71
N GLY A 28 -9.18 -24.28 14.76
CA GLY A 28 -8.38 -25.11 15.66
C GLY A 28 -7.65 -24.33 16.76
N THR A 29 -6.83 -25.04 17.54
CA THR A 29 -6.15 -24.50 18.74
C THR A 29 -5.13 -23.41 18.42
N ASN A 30 -4.58 -23.40 17.20
CA ASN A 30 -3.58 -22.45 16.75
C ASN A 30 -4.18 -21.28 15.95
N GLN A 31 -5.52 -21.12 15.96
CA GLN A 31 -6.22 -20.09 15.20
C GLN A 31 -5.58 -18.70 15.38
N ASN A 32 -5.09 -18.15 14.28
CA ASN A 32 -4.43 -16.84 14.22
C ASN A 32 -5.02 -15.93 13.12
N ILE A 33 -6.06 -16.38 12.43
CA ILE A 33 -6.90 -15.58 11.54
C ILE A 33 -8.35 -15.70 12.01
N GLU A 34 -9.01 -14.56 12.19
CA GLU A 34 -10.46 -14.52 12.42
C GLU A 34 -11.17 -14.35 11.07
N LEU A 35 -12.03 -15.30 10.70
CA LEU A 35 -12.88 -15.27 9.50
C LEU A 35 -14.34 -15.46 9.92
N LYS A 36 -15.11 -14.37 10.01
CA LYS A 36 -16.52 -14.40 10.46
C LYS A 36 -17.47 -14.50 9.28
N ILE A 37 -17.66 -15.69 8.72
CA ILE A 37 -18.57 -15.94 7.59
C ILE A 37 -20.03 -16.12 8.00
N GLU A 38 -20.32 -16.33 9.29
CA GLU A 38 -21.68 -16.47 9.80
C GLU A 38 -22.59 -15.30 9.42
N CYS A 39 -22.04 -14.09 9.27
CA CYS A 39 -22.81 -12.93 8.85
C CYS A 39 -23.39 -13.09 7.43
N ILE A 40 -22.69 -13.80 6.54
CA ILE A 40 -23.16 -14.10 5.18
C ILE A 40 -24.28 -15.13 5.27
N SER A 41 -24.06 -16.25 5.97
CA SER A 41 -25.09 -17.29 6.10
C SER A 41 -26.34 -16.78 6.83
N LYS A 42 -26.18 -15.96 7.88
CA LYS A 42 -27.30 -15.34 8.61
C LYS A 42 -28.07 -14.33 7.75
N ALA A 43 -27.38 -13.51 6.97
CA ALA A 43 -28.04 -12.49 6.13
C ALA A 43 -28.72 -13.07 4.89
N THR A 44 -28.15 -14.15 4.33
CA THR A 44 -28.67 -14.79 3.12
C THR A 44 -29.62 -15.95 3.41
N ALA A 45 -29.65 -16.42 4.67
CA ALA A 45 -30.34 -17.62 5.13
C ALA A 45 -30.03 -18.88 4.28
N LYS A 46 -28.78 -18.98 3.78
CA LYS A 46 -28.36 -20.04 2.86
C LYS A 46 -27.02 -20.65 3.27
N ASN A 47 -26.88 -21.94 2.96
CA ASN A 47 -25.61 -22.64 3.04
C ASN A 47 -24.66 -22.20 1.91
N ILE A 48 -23.38 -22.06 2.26
CA ILE A 48 -22.33 -21.67 1.32
C ILE A 48 -21.69 -22.96 0.77
N PRO A 49 -21.72 -23.20 -0.57
CA PRO A 49 -21.06 -24.32 -1.21
C PRO A 49 -19.58 -24.51 -0.80
N PRO A 50 -19.07 -25.77 -0.69
CA PRO A 50 -17.68 -26.05 -0.33
C PRO A 50 -16.63 -25.27 -1.12
N VAL A 51 -16.79 -25.17 -2.45
CA VAL A 51 -15.87 -24.42 -3.32
C VAL A 51 -15.81 -22.92 -2.98
N LEU A 52 -16.91 -22.33 -2.51
CA LEU A 52 -16.97 -20.92 -2.10
C LEU A 52 -16.39 -20.71 -0.71
N LEU A 53 -16.49 -21.71 0.17
CA LEU A 53 -15.77 -21.70 1.45
C LEU A 53 -14.26 -21.73 1.22
N ASP A 54 -13.79 -22.61 0.33
CA ASP A 54 -12.37 -22.65 -0.06
C ASP A 54 -11.92 -21.29 -0.62
N LEU A 55 -12.73 -20.66 -1.47
CA LEU A 55 -12.41 -19.34 -2.05
C LEU A 55 -12.21 -18.27 -0.97
N LEU A 56 -13.08 -18.23 0.04
CA LEU A 56 -12.96 -17.30 1.17
C LEU A 56 -11.73 -17.59 2.03
N GLU A 57 -11.43 -18.86 2.29
CA GLU A 57 -10.25 -19.26 3.07
C GLU A 57 -8.96 -18.89 2.32
N VAL A 58 -8.85 -19.22 1.03
CA VAL A 58 -7.71 -18.82 0.17
C VAL A 58 -7.52 -17.31 0.20
N ALA A 59 -8.59 -16.54 0.02
CA ALA A 59 -8.51 -15.09 0.05
C ALA A 59 -8.09 -14.54 1.43
N ALA A 60 -8.59 -15.12 2.51
CA ALA A 60 -8.21 -14.76 3.88
C ALA A 60 -6.73 -15.06 4.15
N TYR A 61 -6.21 -16.22 3.70
CA TYR A 61 -4.80 -16.56 3.82
C TYR A 61 -3.91 -15.59 3.06
N VAL A 62 -4.24 -15.30 1.79
CA VAL A 62 -3.48 -14.34 0.97
C VAL A 62 -3.48 -12.94 1.61
N TYR A 63 -4.63 -12.47 2.07
CA TYR A 63 -4.75 -11.16 2.72
C TYR A 63 -3.97 -11.08 4.04
N CYS A 64 -4.05 -12.11 4.88
CA CYS A 64 -3.35 -12.13 6.16
C CYS A 64 -1.84 -12.29 5.97
N ALA A 65 -1.40 -13.08 4.99
CA ALA A 65 0.00 -13.21 4.60
C ALA A 65 0.57 -11.87 4.11
N ASP A 66 -0.18 -11.15 3.28
CA ASP A 66 0.20 -9.80 2.80
C ASP A 66 0.49 -8.86 3.98
N GLN A 67 -0.36 -8.89 5.02
CA GLN A 67 -0.19 -8.09 6.24
C GLN A 67 0.96 -8.52 7.15
N ARG A 68 1.34 -9.80 7.17
CA ARG A 68 2.44 -10.32 8.02
C ARG A 68 3.82 -10.13 7.39
N THR A 69 3.88 -9.67 6.15
CA THR A 69 5.10 -9.70 5.34
C THR A 69 5.50 -8.29 4.94
N ARG A 70 6.50 -7.68 5.60
CA ARG A 70 6.91 -6.30 5.29
C ARG A 70 7.50 -6.16 3.87
N ARG A 71 7.14 -5.08 3.18
CA ARG A 71 7.76 -4.58 1.93
C ARG A 71 8.83 -3.51 2.23
N GLY A 72 9.86 -3.84 3.01
CA GLY A 72 10.85 -2.83 3.43
C GLY A 72 10.22 -1.62 4.14
N GLY A 73 10.93 -0.49 4.22
CA GLY A 73 10.39 0.80 4.69
C GLY A 73 10.05 1.74 3.53
N ASP A 74 9.24 2.77 3.79
CA ASP A 74 8.80 3.74 2.77
C ASP A 74 9.95 4.54 2.14
N THR A 75 11.12 4.59 2.80
CA THR A 75 12.31 5.32 2.37
C THR A 75 13.19 4.59 1.35
N LEU A 76 12.75 3.43 0.84
CA LEU A 76 13.50 2.65 -0.16
C LEU A 76 14.96 2.37 0.25
N ALA A 77 15.18 2.08 1.54
CA ALA A 77 16.46 1.53 1.95
C ALA A 77 16.82 0.33 1.04
N ASN A 78 18.05 0.31 0.51
CA ASN A 78 18.52 -0.68 -0.45
C ASN A 78 17.70 -0.75 -1.77
N MET A 79 17.32 0.40 -2.35
CA MET A 79 16.66 0.50 -3.67
C MET A 79 15.34 -0.29 -3.81
N GLY A 80 14.65 -0.56 -2.70
CA GLY A 80 13.41 -1.34 -2.72
C GLY A 80 13.64 -2.84 -2.95
N GLU A 81 14.81 -3.37 -2.61
CA GLU A 81 15.13 -4.81 -2.70
C GLU A 81 14.12 -5.69 -1.95
N SER A 82 13.54 -5.19 -0.87
CA SER A 82 12.48 -5.89 -0.11
C SER A 82 11.05 -5.62 -0.62
N TRP A 83 10.88 -4.86 -1.71
CA TRP A 83 9.56 -4.45 -2.23
C TRP A 83 8.78 -5.62 -2.81
N ARG A 84 9.44 -6.43 -3.65
CA ARG A 84 8.88 -7.65 -4.22
C ARG A 84 9.17 -8.82 -3.29
N ARG A 85 8.16 -9.64 -3.03
CA ARG A 85 8.23 -10.78 -2.10
C ARG A 85 7.93 -12.06 -2.89
N ASP A 86 8.58 -13.17 -2.54
CA ASP A 86 8.24 -14.51 -3.05
C ASP A 86 7.36 -15.20 -1.99
N MET A 87 6.07 -15.30 -2.27
CA MET A 87 5.03 -15.80 -1.37
C MET A 87 4.53 -17.18 -1.83
N ARG A 88 4.88 -18.21 -1.06
CA ARG A 88 4.54 -19.60 -1.40
C ARG A 88 3.51 -20.15 -0.43
N PHE A 89 2.37 -20.60 -0.94
CA PHE A 89 1.25 -21.05 -0.13
C PHE A 89 1.03 -22.56 -0.28
N THR A 90 0.90 -23.26 0.84
CA THR A 90 0.36 -24.61 0.88
C THR A 90 -0.99 -24.57 1.60
N ILE A 91 -2.08 -24.84 0.88
CA ILE A 91 -3.46 -24.62 1.38
C ILE A 91 -4.29 -25.90 1.24
N PRO A 92 -4.89 -26.40 2.33
CA PRO A 92 -5.86 -27.48 2.25
C PRO A 92 -7.17 -26.95 1.69
N VAL A 93 -7.77 -27.66 0.74
CA VAL A 93 -9.04 -27.28 0.08
C VAL A 93 -10.00 -28.47 0.03
N ARG A 94 -11.30 -28.19 0.05
CA ARG A 94 -12.36 -29.21 -0.06
C ARG A 94 -12.44 -29.74 -1.49
N GLU A 95 -12.40 -28.86 -2.48
CA GLU A 95 -12.57 -29.21 -3.90
C GLU A 95 -11.23 -29.32 -4.64
N LEU A 96 -10.39 -30.27 -4.22
CA LEU A 96 -9.00 -30.39 -4.69
C LEU A 96 -8.85 -30.45 -6.21
N ALA A 97 -9.73 -31.19 -6.90
CA ALA A 97 -9.66 -31.37 -8.35
C ALA A 97 -9.79 -30.04 -9.10
N ILE A 98 -10.62 -29.11 -8.61
CA ILE A 98 -10.84 -27.79 -9.20
C ILE A 98 -9.62 -26.90 -8.94
N TRP A 99 -9.20 -26.79 -7.68
CA TRP A 99 -8.11 -25.91 -7.27
C TRP A 99 -6.74 -26.31 -7.84
N ASN A 100 -6.53 -27.61 -8.11
CA ASN A 100 -5.30 -28.10 -8.72
C ASN A 100 -5.27 -28.04 -10.25
N THR A 101 -6.32 -27.54 -10.90
CA THR A 101 -6.24 -27.25 -12.33
C THR A 101 -5.17 -26.19 -12.62
N GLN A 102 -4.47 -26.33 -13.75
CA GLN A 102 -3.44 -25.37 -14.14
C GLN A 102 -4.04 -23.98 -14.36
N GLU A 103 -5.26 -23.90 -14.90
CA GLU A 103 -5.95 -22.64 -15.16
C GLU A 103 -6.19 -21.82 -13.88
N VAL A 104 -6.67 -22.45 -12.80
CA VAL A 104 -6.89 -21.77 -11.51
C VAL A 104 -5.57 -21.26 -10.94
N LYS A 105 -4.52 -22.09 -10.96
CA LYS A 105 -3.18 -21.70 -10.47
C LYS A 105 -2.61 -20.53 -11.25
N ASP A 106 -2.63 -20.60 -12.58
CA ASP A 106 -2.10 -19.54 -13.45
C ASP A 106 -2.87 -18.24 -13.25
N ALA A 107 -4.21 -18.31 -13.19
CA ALA A 107 -5.06 -17.14 -12.98
C ALA A 107 -4.77 -16.46 -11.63
N LEU A 108 -4.58 -17.24 -10.56
CA LEU A 108 -4.20 -16.71 -9.24
C LEU A 108 -2.82 -16.05 -9.28
N ILE A 109 -1.81 -16.75 -9.82
CA ILE A 109 -0.42 -16.29 -9.86
C ILE A 109 -0.30 -14.99 -10.66
N GLU A 110 -0.85 -14.97 -11.87
CA GLU A 110 -0.77 -13.79 -12.75
C GLU A 110 -1.54 -12.60 -12.20
N THR A 111 -2.74 -12.83 -11.67
CA THR A 111 -3.60 -11.74 -11.16
C THR A 111 -3.05 -11.16 -9.88
N LEU A 112 -2.69 -11.99 -8.90
CA LEU A 112 -2.14 -11.53 -7.63
C LEU A 112 -0.75 -10.92 -7.80
N GLY A 113 0.07 -11.49 -8.70
CA GLY A 113 1.37 -10.94 -9.05
C GLY A 113 1.26 -9.56 -9.69
N PHE A 114 0.31 -9.37 -10.61
CA PHE A 114 0.06 -8.03 -11.18
C PHE A 114 -0.55 -7.06 -10.15
N LEU A 115 -1.47 -7.51 -9.30
CA LEU A 115 -2.13 -6.69 -8.29
C LEU A 115 -1.15 -6.12 -7.25
N SER A 116 -0.23 -6.97 -6.78
CA SER A 116 0.62 -6.69 -5.62
C SER A 116 2.10 -6.47 -5.95
N ASP A 117 2.54 -6.81 -7.16
CA ASP A 117 3.94 -6.82 -7.60
C ASP A 117 4.82 -7.87 -6.88
N ASP A 118 4.20 -8.87 -6.24
CA ASP A 118 4.88 -10.04 -5.66
C ASP A 118 4.91 -11.25 -6.62
N ALA A 119 5.76 -12.22 -6.30
CA ALA A 119 5.71 -13.55 -6.87
C ALA A 119 4.85 -14.47 -5.98
N TYR A 120 3.97 -15.27 -6.59
CA TYR A 120 3.11 -16.23 -5.89
C TYR A 120 3.35 -17.65 -6.39
N SER A 121 3.25 -18.62 -5.49
CA SER A 121 3.07 -20.04 -5.85
C SER A 121 2.03 -20.69 -4.95
N PHE A 122 1.21 -21.58 -5.50
CA PHE A 122 0.16 -22.27 -4.76
C PHE A 122 0.28 -23.79 -4.90
N ASP A 123 0.32 -24.45 -3.75
CA ASP A 123 0.23 -25.90 -3.61
C ASP A 123 -1.06 -26.25 -2.84
N PHE A 124 -2.06 -26.77 -3.56
CA PHE A 124 -3.33 -27.16 -2.96
C PHE A 124 -3.30 -28.63 -2.61
N VAL A 125 -3.65 -28.96 -1.36
CA VAL A 125 -3.56 -30.30 -0.79
C VAL A 125 -4.91 -30.77 -0.24
N SER A 126 -5.06 -32.08 -0.06
CA SER A 126 -6.19 -32.61 0.70
C SER A 126 -6.08 -32.20 2.17
N PRO A 127 -7.21 -31.92 2.84
CA PRO A 127 -7.21 -31.59 4.26
C PRO A 127 -6.71 -32.78 5.09
N THR A 128 -5.75 -32.53 5.99
CA THR A 128 -5.22 -33.55 6.93
C THR A 128 -6.14 -33.81 8.11
N LYS A 129 -7.04 -32.85 8.42
CA LYS A 129 -8.11 -32.95 9.40
C LYS A 129 -9.42 -32.55 8.75
N ALA A 130 -10.53 -33.16 9.15
CA ALA A 130 -11.84 -32.73 8.69
C ALA A 130 -12.02 -31.23 8.97
N PHE A 131 -12.47 -30.47 7.96
CA PHE A 131 -12.87 -29.09 8.19
C PHE A 131 -13.99 -29.06 9.24
N THR A 132 -13.98 -28.07 10.14
CA THR A 132 -15.12 -27.88 11.02
C THR A 132 -16.32 -27.61 10.13
N GLU A 133 -17.38 -28.43 10.22
CA GLU A 133 -18.61 -28.15 9.50
C GLU A 133 -19.11 -26.78 9.95
N VAL A 134 -19.18 -25.84 9.01
CA VAL A 134 -19.87 -24.57 9.23
C VAL A 134 -21.35 -24.91 9.14
N GLN A 135 -21.91 -25.53 10.19
CA GLN A 135 -23.33 -25.85 10.27
C GLN A 135 -24.13 -24.56 10.42
N GLY A 136 -24.50 -23.95 9.31
CA GLY A 136 -25.64 -23.06 9.24
C GLY A 136 -26.89 -23.92 9.02
N TYR A 137 -27.50 -24.44 10.07
CA TYR A 137 -28.88 -24.96 9.97
C TYR A 137 -29.82 -23.77 9.72
N PHE A 138 -29.85 -23.31 8.48
CA PHE A 138 -30.76 -22.29 7.98
C PHE A 138 -31.43 -22.85 6.73
N ASP A 139 -32.34 -23.80 6.91
CA ASP A 139 -33.39 -24.09 5.94
C ASP A 139 -34.54 -23.11 6.18
N PHE A 140 -34.29 -21.82 5.93
CA PHE A 140 -35.39 -20.87 5.78
C PHE A 140 -35.65 -20.78 4.28
N GLU A 141 -36.73 -21.41 3.81
CA GLU A 141 -37.12 -21.40 2.40
C GLU A 141 -37.40 -19.98 1.86
N ASP A 142 -37.58 -18.98 2.72
CA ASP A 142 -37.90 -17.61 2.30
C ASP A 142 -37.13 -16.55 3.09
N ALA A 143 -35.93 -16.20 2.62
CA ALA A 143 -35.51 -14.80 2.73
C ALA A 143 -36.09 -14.08 1.51
N ASP A 144 -37.21 -13.36 1.70
CA ASP A 144 -38.04 -12.71 0.67
C ASP A 144 -37.33 -11.55 -0.08
N PHE A 145 -36.00 -11.45 0.05
CA PHE A 145 -35.18 -10.42 -0.57
C PHE A 145 -34.44 -10.98 -1.78
N THR A 146 -34.89 -10.59 -2.98
CA THR A 146 -34.19 -10.85 -4.23
C THR A 146 -33.55 -9.55 -4.73
N PRO A 147 -32.21 -9.41 -4.67
CA PRO A 147 -31.54 -8.22 -5.19
C PRO A 147 -31.51 -8.21 -6.72
N ASP A 148 -31.51 -7.02 -7.29
CA ASP A 148 -31.09 -6.78 -8.68
C ASP A 148 -29.57 -6.81 -8.79
N GLU A 149 -28.87 -6.24 -7.79
CA GLU A 149 -27.43 -6.01 -7.82
C GLU A 149 -26.75 -6.45 -6.50
N VAL A 150 -25.55 -7.01 -6.59
CA VAL A 150 -24.66 -7.20 -5.45
C VAL A 150 -23.48 -6.27 -5.63
N ALA A 151 -23.26 -5.36 -4.69
CA ALA A 151 -22.21 -4.36 -4.80
C ALA A 151 -21.31 -4.35 -3.57
N LEU A 152 -20.03 -4.14 -3.82
CA LEU A 152 -19.04 -3.96 -2.78
C LEU A 152 -19.15 -2.56 -2.17
N PHE A 153 -19.14 -2.50 -0.83
CA PHE A 153 -19.43 -1.29 -0.07
C PHE A 153 -18.34 -0.98 0.96
N SER A 154 -17.42 -0.07 0.60
CA SER A 154 -16.28 0.29 1.45
C SER A 154 -16.58 1.41 2.44
N GLY A 155 -17.65 2.19 2.20
CA GLY A 155 -17.96 3.42 2.94
C GLY A 155 -17.22 4.66 2.39
N GLY A 156 -16.40 4.50 1.36
CA GLY A 156 -15.85 5.61 0.58
C GLY A 156 -16.88 6.23 -0.36
N VAL A 157 -16.60 7.46 -0.81
CA VAL A 157 -17.54 8.24 -1.62
C VAL A 157 -17.96 7.53 -2.91
N ASP A 158 -17.06 6.78 -3.55
CA ASP A 158 -17.35 6.07 -4.80
C ASP A 158 -18.34 4.92 -4.57
N SER A 159 -18.07 4.07 -3.59
CA SER A 159 -18.98 2.97 -3.22
C SER A 159 -20.34 3.47 -2.73
N PHE A 160 -20.35 4.59 -2.00
CA PHE A 160 -21.59 5.17 -1.50
C PHE A 160 -22.39 5.86 -2.60
N SER A 161 -21.75 6.64 -3.46
CA SER A 161 -22.37 7.23 -4.65
C SER A 161 -22.94 6.15 -5.57
N GLY A 162 -22.21 5.04 -5.75
CA GLY A 162 -22.68 3.88 -6.50
C GLY A 162 -23.96 3.29 -5.94
N ALA A 163 -23.95 3.00 -4.62
CA ALA A 163 -25.13 2.50 -3.92
C ALA A 163 -26.31 3.46 -4.02
N VAL A 164 -26.09 4.77 -3.85
CA VAL A 164 -27.13 5.80 -3.99
C VAL A 164 -27.68 5.87 -5.42
N GLN A 165 -26.81 5.86 -6.43
CA GLN A 165 -27.22 5.89 -7.83
C GLN A 165 -28.10 4.69 -8.19
N ASP A 166 -27.75 3.51 -7.70
CA ASP A 166 -28.52 2.30 -8.00
C ASP A 166 -29.78 2.17 -7.15
N LEU A 167 -29.74 2.49 -5.85
CA LEU A 167 -30.92 2.45 -4.97
C LEU A 167 -31.95 3.54 -5.30
N ILE A 168 -31.50 4.78 -5.51
CA ILE A 168 -32.39 5.94 -5.67
C ILE A 168 -32.63 6.22 -7.15
N GLY A 169 -31.56 6.42 -7.91
CA GLY A 169 -31.63 6.83 -9.31
C GLY A 169 -32.22 5.73 -10.20
N ASN A 170 -31.70 4.51 -10.07
CA ASN A 170 -32.11 3.37 -10.88
C ASN A 170 -33.16 2.47 -10.22
N LYS A 171 -33.51 2.73 -8.95
CA LYS A 171 -34.51 1.98 -8.17
C LYS A 171 -34.26 0.46 -8.13
N LYS A 172 -32.99 0.07 -8.04
CA LYS A 172 -32.57 -1.33 -7.90
C LYS A 172 -32.61 -1.77 -6.45
N LYS A 173 -32.99 -3.02 -6.21
CA LYS A 173 -32.75 -3.70 -4.93
C LYS A 173 -31.30 -4.16 -4.84
N MET A 174 -30.62 -3.90 -3.73
CA MET A 174 -29.17 -4.15 -3.62
C MET A 174 -28.78 -5.01 -2.41
N VAL A 175 -27.73 -5.82 -2.58
CA VAL A 175 -26.94 -6.30 -1.43
C VAL A 175 -25.63 -5.56 -1.39
N LEU A 176 -25.39 -4.84 -0.29
CA LEU A 176 -24.16 -4.11 -0.01
C LEU A 176 -23.24 -4.98 0.85
N VAL A 177 -22.09 -5.37 0.29
CA VAL A 177 -21.11 -6.24 0.96
C VAL A 177 -19.97 -5.40 1.50
N GLY A 178 -19.88 -5.29 2.83
CA GLY A 178 -18.84 -4.53 3.52
C GLY A 178 -17.72 -5.39 4.07
N HIS A 179 -16.50 -4.85 4.08
CA HIS A 179 -15.37 -5.45 4.78
C HIS A 179 -14.59 -4.40 5.56
N HIS A 180 -14.23 -4.73 6.80
CA HIS A 180 -13.54 -3.84 7.72
C HIS A 180 -12.20 -4.42 8.15
N SER A 181 -11.14 -3.64 7.95
CA SER A 181 -9.80 -3.93 8.48
C SER A 181 -9.48 -3.19 9.78
N ALA A 182 -10.37 -2.28 10.21
CA ALA A 182 -10.26 -1.51 11.45
C ALA A 182 -11.65 -1.08 11.97
N ASN A 183 -11.80 -1.00 13.30
CA ASN A 183 -13.06 -0.64 13.97
C ASN A 183 -13.59 0.73 13.55
N GLN A 184 -12.72 1.69 13.25
CA GLN A 184 -13.11 3.04 12.81
C GLN A 184 -13.90 3.03 11.48
N VAL A 185 -13.55 2.12 10.56
CA VAL A 185 -14.20 1.99 9.24
C VAL A 185 -15.59 1.35 9.37
N VAL A 186 -15.79 0.49 10.37
CA VAL A 186 -17.09 -0.13 10.67
C VAL A 186 -18.15 0.93 10.96
N ASN A 187 -17.80 1.95 11.74
CA ASN A 187 -18.74 2.98 12.15
C ASN A 187 -19.21 3.82 10.97
N VAL A 188 -18.32 4.13 10.01
CA VAL A 188 -18.67 4.85 8.78
C VAL A 188 -19.72 4.10 7.96
N GLN A 189 -19.49 2.81 7.69
CA GLN A 189 -20.44 2.03 6.88
C GLN A 189 -21.79 1.89 7.59
N LYS A 190 -21.80 1.65 8.91
CA LYS A 190 -23.04 1.56 9.70
C LYS A 190 -23.83 2.88 9.68
N GLU A 191 -23.14 4.00 9.83
CA GLU A 191 -23.73 5.34 9.79
C GLU A 191 -24.39 5.61 8.43
N LEU A 192 -23.70 5.33 7.32
CA LEU A 192 -24.23 5.47 5.97
C LEU A 192 -25.45 4.56 5.71
N VAL A 193 -25.37 3.29 6.14
CA VAL A 193 -26.48 2.33 6.02
C VAL A 193 -27.71 2.82 6.79
N GLU A 194 -27.52 3.35 8.00
CA GLU A 194 -28.61 3.88 8.80
C GLU A 194 -29.25 5.13 8.16
N GLN A 195 -28.44 6.02 7.57
CA GLN A 195 -28.95 7.16 6.81
C GLN A 195 -29.79 6.73 5.59
N LEU A 196 -29.40 5.67 4.89
CA LEU A 196 -30.21 5.12 3.79
C LEU A 196 -31.54 4.55 4.32
N ARG A 197 -31.53 3.83 5.46
CA ARG A 197 -32.75 3.29 6.08
C ARG A 197 -33.72 4.38 6.51
N GLN A 198 -33.22 5.45 7.14
CA GLN A 198 -34.02 6.60 7.59
C GLN A 198 -34.69 7.33 6.42
N ARG A 199 -34.19 7.15 5.20
CA ARG A 199 -34.77 7.67 3.96
C ARG A 199 -35.79 6.74 3.30
N GLY A 200 -36.25 5.72 4.02
CA GLY A 200 -37.26 4.79 3.52
C GLY A 200 -36.72 3.68 2.62
N LEU A 201 -35.40 3.52 2.51
CA LEU A 201 -34.78 2.47 1.68
C LEU A 201 -34.55 1.16 2.43
N LYS A 202 -35.06 1.01 3.66
CA LYS A 202 -34.76 -0.13 4.54
C LYS A 202 -35.07 -1.51 3.92
N ASP A 203 -36.08 -1.57 3.04
CA ASP A 203 -36.56 -2.81 2.41
C ASP A 203 -35.98 -2.98 0.98
N GLU A 204 -35.24 -1.98 0.49
CA GLU A 204 -34.63 -1.98 -0.84
C GLU A 204 -33.18 -2.46 -0.82
N PHE A 205 -32.57 -2.63 0.36
CA PHE A 205 -31.22 -3.19 0.44
C PHE A 205 -30.94 -4.03 1.70
N LEU A 206 -30.03 -4.98 1.54
CA LEU A 206 -29.37 -5.68 2.64
C LEU A 206 -27.93 -5.23 2.76
N TYR A 207 -27.42 -5.15 3.99
CA TYR A 207 -26.02 -4.85 4.27
C TYR A 207 -25.37 -6.02 5.02
N ILE A 208 -24.29 -6.57 4.45
CA ILE A 208 -23.56 -7.72 4.99
C ILE A 208 -22.16 -7.26 5.43
N PRO A 209 -21.92 -7.04 6.73
CA PRO A 209 -20.62 -6.64 7.27
C PRO A 209 -19.71 -7.85 7.57
N VAL A 210 -18.72 -8.11 6.73
CA VAL A 210 -17.81 -9.26 6.90
C VAL A 210 -16.49 -8.85 7.56
N THR A 211 -16.13 -9.52 8.65
CA THR A 211 -14.88 -9.27 9.40
C THR A 211 -13.86 -10.36 9.12
N ILE A 212 -12.66 -9.93 8.68
CA ILE A 212 -11.51 -10.80 8.42
C ILE A 212 -10.24 -10.08 8.90
N HIS A 213 -9.51 -10.64 9.86
CA HIS A 213 -8.26 -10.05 10.33
C HIS A 213 -7.29 -11.05 10.96
N ASN A 214 -6.03 -10.64 11.09
CA ASN A 214 -5.03 -11.35 11.90
C ASN A 214 -5.36 -11.24 13.40
N LYS A 215 -5.37 -12.37 14.11
CA LYS A 215 -5.59 -12.46 15.57
C LYS A 215 -4.25 -12.50 16.29
N GLY A 216 -4.11 -11.71 17.35
CA GLY A 216 -2.93 -11.73 18.22
C GLY A 216 -1.65 -11.12 17.62
N GLN A 217 -1.70 -10.55 16.41
CA GLN A 217 -0.57 -9.87 15.78
C GLN A 217 -1.01 -8.56 15.14
N GLN A 218 -0.22 -7.50 15.35
CA GLN A 218 -0.39 -6.27 14.57
C GLN A 218 0.11 -6.49 13.15
N ALA A 219 -0.60 -5.96 12.16
CA ALA A 219 -0.16 -6.00 10.77
C ALA A 219 1.25 -5.37 10.68
N ALA A 220 2.19 -6.10 10.08
CA ALA A 220 3.54 -5.63 9.85
C ALA A 220 3.63 -4.80 8.56
N GLU A 221 2.72 -5.05 7.62
CA GLU A 221 2.58 -4.40 6.32
C GLU A 221 1.23 -3.68 6.20
N TYR A 222 1.27 -2.41 5.82
CA TYR A 222 0.11 -1.51 5.86
C TYR A 222 -0.44 -1.14 4.48
N THR A 223 0.27 -1.48 3.40
CA THR A 223 -0.18 -1.21 2.03
C THR A 223 -1.36 -2.08 1.59
N GLN A 224 -1.55 -3.25 2.23
CA GLN A 224 -2.71 -4.15 2.03
C GLN A 224 -3.05 -4.39 0.54
N ARG A 225 -2.04 -4.68 -0.28
CA ARG A 225 -2.17 -4.80 -1.76
C ARG A 225 -3.09 -5.93 -2.19
N ALA A 226 -3.21 -6.98 -1.38
CA ALA A 226 -4.13 -8.09 -1.66
C ALA A 226 -5.57 -7.86 -1.19
N ARG A 227 -5.89 -6.71 -0.57
CA ARG A 227 -7.22 -6.45 0.01
C ARG A 227 -8.34 -6.50 -1.03
N SER A 228 -8.09 -6.05 -2.25
CA SER A 228 -9.12 -6.06 -3.32
C SER A 228 -9.50 -7.48 -3.74
N PHE A 229 -8.56 -8.43 -3.68
CA PHE A 229 -8.85 -9.85 -3.95
C PHE A 229 -9.79 -10.42 -2.89
N LEU A 230 -9.53 -10.15 -1.62
CA LEU A 230 -10.44 -10.52 -0.53
C LEU A 230 -11.84 -9.94 -0.75
N PHE A 231 -11.90 -8.65 -1.10
CA PHE A 231 -13.17 -7.96 -1.29
C PHE A 231 -13.94 -8.51 -2.49
N ALA A 232 -13.25 -8.81 -3.60
CA ALA A 232 -13.84 -9.46 -4.76
C ALA A 232 -14.39 -10.85 -4.43
N CYS A 233 -13.65 -11.66 -3.65
CA CYS A 233 -14.12 -12.99 -3.21
C CYS A 233 -15.39 -12.89 -2.36
N LEU A 234 -15.48 -11.91 -1.45
CA LEU A 234 -16.68 -11.64 -0.67
C LEU A 234 -17.88 -11.28 -1.55
N GLY A 235 -17.67 -10.39 -2.53
CA GLY A 235 -18.70 -10.02 -3.51
C GLY A 235 -19.20 -11.23 -4.30
N MET A 236 -18.28 -12.08 -4.76
CA MET A 236 -18.62 -13.29 -5.51
C MET A 236 -19.38 -14.31 -4.67
N VAL A 237 -18.93 -14.59 -3.44
CA VAL A 237 -19.63 -15.54 -2.55
C VAL A 237 -21.05 -15.07 -2.27
N VAL A 238 -21.23 -13.80 -1.93
CA VAL A 238 -22.56 -13.23 -1.71
C VAL A 238 -23.40 -13.29 -3.00
N ALA A 239 -22.85 -12.91 -4.16
CA ALA A 239 -23.57 -13.02 -5.43
C ALA A 239 -24.06 -14.44 -5.72
N LYS A 240 -23.23 -15.47 -5.47
CA LYS A 240 -23.63 -16.87 -5.64
C LYS A 240 -24.72 -17.32 -4.67
N THR A 241 -24.77 -16.83 -3.43
CA THR A 241 -25.89 -17.14 -2.53
C THR A 241 -27.24 -16.63 -3.08
N TYR A 242 -27.22 -15.60 -3.92
CA TYR A 242 -28.39 -15.10 -4.66
C TYR A 242 -28.48 -15.64 -6.09
N LYS A 243 -27.74 -16.70 -6.43
CA LYS A 243 -27.70 -17.32 -7.76
C LYS A 243 -27.33 -16.34 -8.89
N LYS A 244 -26.53 -15.31 -8.59
CA LYS A 244 -26.02 -14.34 -9.57
C LYS A 244 -24.58 -14.67 -9.95
N ASN A 245 -24.28 -14.46 -11.23
CA ASN A 245 -22.95 -14.63 -11.80
C ASN A 245 -22.25 -13.29 -12.06
N ALA A 246 -22.75 -12.23 -11.43
CA ALA A 246 -22.18 -10.90 -11.53
C ALA A 246 -22.31 -10.12 -10.23
N PHE A 247 -21.37 -9.19 -10.01
CA PHE A 247 -21.40 -8.20 -8.95
C PHE A 247 -20.66 -6.93 -9.38
N THR A 248 -20.81 -5.86 -8.59
CA THR A 248 -20.36 -4.52 -8.96
C THR A 248 -19.28 -3.97 -8.03
N PHE A 249 -18.25 -3.36 -8.63
CA PHE A 249 -17.23 -2.53 -8.01
C PHE A 249 -17.44 -1.07 -8.42
N TYR A 250 -17.74 -0.18 -7.47
CA TYR A 250 -17.74 1.25 -7.72
C TYR A 250 -16.40 1.87 -7.31
N GLU A 251 -15.61 2.26 -8.29
CA GLU A 251 -14.40 3.07 -8.17
C GLU A 251 -14.29 3.92 -9.43
N ASN A 252 -14.00 5.21 -9.26
CA ASN A 252 -13.79 6.12 -10.39
C ASN A 252 -12.60 5.68 -11.27
N GLY A 253 -12.63 6.09 -12.53
CA GLY A 253 -11.64 5.66 -13.53
C GLY A 253 -10.21 6.12 -13.23
N VAL A 254 -10.04 7.30 -12.64
CA VAL A 254 -8.71 7.87 -12.35
C VAL A 254 -7.99 7.02 -11.31
N VAL A 255 -8.66 6.73 -10.18
CA VAL A 255 -8.11 5.84 -9.14
C VAL A 255 -8.05 4.38 -9.58
N GLY A 256 -8.97 3.93 -10.44
CA GLY A 256 -8.95 2.56 -10.97
C GLY A 256 -7.76 2.29 -11.90
N LEU A 257 -7.43 3.25 -12.77
CA LEU A 257 -6.26 3.17 -13.66
C LEU A 257 -4.95 3.51 -12.94
N ASN A 258 -5.01 4.48 -12.03
CA ASN A 258 -3.95 4.93 -11.14
C ASN A 258 -2.61 5.21 -11.84
N LEU A 259 -2.61 6.14 -12.80
CA LEU A 259 -1.38 6.58 -13.44
C LEU A 259 -0.39 7.18 -12.41
N PRO A 260 0.92 6.97 -12.60
CA PRO A 260 1.95 7.43 -11.68
C PRO A 260 1.96 8.96 -11.64
N ILE A 261 1.55 9.50 -10.49
CA ILE A 261 1.52 10.94 -10.21
C ILE A 261 2.94 11.55 -10.21
N THR A 262 3.95 10.75 -9.87
CA THR A 262 5.36 11.12 -10.00
C THR A 262 6.19 9.95 -10.54
N LYS A 263 7.31 10.25 -11.20
CA LYS A 263 8.23 9.23 -11.76
C LYS A 263 8.82 8.30 -10.69
N ASP A 264 8.81 8.72 -9.41
CA ASP A 264 9.25 7.89 -8.29
C ASP A 264 8.18 6.87 -7.83
N VAL A 265 6.95 6.97 -8.35
CA VAL A 265 5.83 6.05 -8.07
C VAL A 265 5.68 5.00 -9.19
N MET A 266 6.75 4.72 -9.94
CA MET A 266 6.77 3.66 -10.96
C MET A 266 6.69 2.25 -10.34
N GLY A 267 6.00 1.32 -11.01
CA GLY A 267 5.90 -0.10 -10.62
C GLY A 267 4.78 -0.40 -9.62
N GLY A 268 4.96 -1.41 -8.76
CA GLY A 268 3.97 -1.84 -7.76
C GLY A 268 3.56 -0.77 -6.73
N ARG A 269 4.12 0.44 -6.79
CA ARG A 269 3.88 1.55 -5.85
C ARG A 269 2.51 2.21 -6.03
N ALA A 270 1.92 2.15 -7.23
CA ALA A 270 0.52 2.50 -7.47
C ALA A 270 -0.42 1.33 -7.11
N THR A 271 -1.49 1.57 -6.35
CA THR A 271 -2.54 0.55 -6.05
C THR A 271 -3.30 0.19 -7.32
N ARG A 272 -3.50 -1.10 -7.59
CA ARG A 272 -4.19 -1.61 -8.80
C ARG A 272 -5.55 -2.25 -8.48
N THR A 273 -6.20 -1.79 -7.40
CA THR A 273 -7.40 -2.38 -6.77
C THR A 273 -8.49 -2.75 -7.78
N THR A 274 -8.84 -1.84 -8.69
CA THR A 274 -9.88 -2.01 -9.72
C THR A 274 -9.34 -1.81 -11.13
N HIS A 275 -8.02 -1.96 -11.31
CA HIS A 275 -7.39 -1.84 -12.62
C HIS A 275 -8.01 -2.86 -13.60
N PRO A 276 -8.30 -2.50 -14.87
CA PRO A 276 -9.01 -3.40 -15.79
C PRO A 276 -8.40 -4.81 -15.89
N LYS A 277 -7.08 -4.91 -15.99
CA LYS A 277 -6.36 -6.20 -15.95
C LYS A 277 -6.60 -7.02 -14.68
N VAL A 278 -6.68 -6.39 -13.51
CA VAL A 278 -6.98 -7.07 -12.23
C VAL A 278 -8.43 -7.55 -12.22
N ILE A 279 -9.38 -6.70 -12.65
CA ILE A 279 -10.80 -7.06 -12.71
C ILE A 279 -11.01 -8.27 -13.64
N ARG A 280 -10.41 -8.28 -14.84
CA ARG A 280 -10.47 -9.44 -15.75
C ARG A 280 -9.77 -10.67 -15.16
N GLY A 281 -8.69 -10.47 -14.41
CA GLY A 281 -8.02 -11.53 -13.66
C GLY A 281 -8.92 -12.18 -12.60
N PHE A 282 -9.66 -11.37 -11.83
CA PHE A 282 -10.65 -11.88 -10.87
C PHE A 282 -11.77 -12.65 -11.55
N GLU A 283 -12.32 -12.16 -12.67
CA GLU A 283 -13.31 -12.91 -13.44
C GLU A 283 -12.77 -14.25 -13.93
N ARG A 284 -11.52 -14.30 -14.42
CA ARG A 284 -10.87 -15.55 -14.84
C ARG A 284 -10.74 -16.51 -13.66
N ILE A 285 -10.27 -16.05 -12.50
CA ILE A 285 -10.19 -16.87 -11.28
C ILE A 285 -11.56 -17.43 -10.92
N PHE A 286 -12.58 -16.58 -10.81
CA PHE A 286 -13.91 -17.01 -10.40
C PHE A 286 -14.56 -17.93 -11.42
N SER A 287 -14.37 -17.66 -12.72
CA SER A 287 -14.94 -18.50 -13.77
C SER A 287 -14.29 -19.89 -13.81
N ALA A 288 -12.98 -19.97 -13.59
CA ALA A 288 -12.26 -21.24 -13.53
C ALA A 288 -12.63 -22.06 -12.28
N VAL A 289 -12.75 -21.40 -11.12
CA VAL A 289 -13.11 -22.06 -9.86
C VAL A 289 -14.57 -22.52 -9.86
N LEU A 290 -15.50 -21.72 -10.40
CA LEU A 290 -16.93 -22.00 -10.40
C LEU A 290 -17.41 -22.74 -11.66
N GLN A 291 -16.54 -22.90 -12.66
CA GLN A 291 -16.84 -23.52 -13.95
C GLN A 291 -18.02 -22.88 -14.68
N GLU A 292 -18.17 -21.56 -14.54
CA GLU A 292 -19.24 -20.77 -15.15
C GLU A 292 -18.74 -19.35 -15.46
N PRO A 293 -19.30 -18.64 -16.47
CA PRO A 293 -18.88 -17.28 -16.75
C PRO A 293 -19.26 -16.31 -15.64
N ILE A 294 -18.27 -15.59 -15.11
CA ILE A 294 -18.44 -14.55 -14.09
C ILE A 294 -18.14 -13.17 -14.65
N THR A 295 -18.94 -12.17 -14.27
CA THR A 295 -18.74 -10.77 -14.68
C THR A 295 -18.63 -9.84 -13.48
N ILE A 296 -17.65 -8.94 -13.50
CA ILE A 296 -17.49 -7.86 -12.54
C ILE A 296 -17.73 -6.53 -13.25
N SER A 297 -18.79 -5.83 -12.85
CA SER A 297 -19.14 -4.52 -13.40
C SER A 297 -18.35 -3.40 -12.72
N THR A 298 -17.87 -2.44 -13.50
CA THR A 298 -17.18 -1.23 -13.01
C THR A 298 -17.82 0.04 -13.59
N PRO A 299 -19.03 0.42 -13.13
CA PRO A 299 -19.83 1.47 -13.78
C PRO A 299 -19.13 2.83 -13.84
N TYR A 300 -18.22 3.11 -12.90
CA TYR A 300 -17.54 4.39 -12.78
C TYR A 300 -16.15 4.41 -13.45
N GLN A 301 -15.81 3.39 -14.25
CA GLN A 301 -14.52 3.29 -14.95
C GLN A 301 -14.19 4.50 -15.85
N TRP A 302 -15.20 5.28 -16.25
CA TRP A 302 -15.06 6.47 -17.09
C TRP A 302 -15.40 7.78 -16.40
N ASP A 303 -15.68 7.74 -15.10
CA ASP A 303 -16.01 8.94 -14.33
C ASP A 303 -14.77 9.47 -13.59
N THR A 304 -14.65 10.80 -13.50
CA THR A 304 -13.72 11.47 -12.57
C THR A 304 -14.29 11.48 -11.16
N LYS A 305 -13.47 11.77 -10.15
CA LYS A 305 -13.95 11.90 -8.77
C LYS A 305 -15.05 12.94 -8.63
N LYS A 306 -14.93 14.08 -9.31
CA LYS A 306 -15.97 15.13 -9.37
C LYS A 306 -17.29 14.57 -9.90
N GLU A 307 -17.26 13.83 -11.00
CA GLU A 307 -18.47 13.28 -11.63
C GLU A 307 -19.15 12.24 -10.76
N VAL A 308 -18.37 11.41 -10.06
CA VAL A 308 -18.89 10.50 -9.02
C VAL A 308 -19.56 11.31 -7.91
N ILE A 309 -18.92 12.35 -7.40
CA ILE A 309 -19.47 13.20 -6.33
C ILE A 309 -20.78 13.87 -6.76
N LEU A 310 -20.86 14.37 -7.99
CA LEU A 310 -22.06 15.01 -8.53
C LEU A 310 -23.27 14.07 -8.62
N LYS A 311 -23.06 12.74 -8.65
CA LYS A 311 -24.18 11.78 -8.59
C LYS A 311 -24.91 11.81 -7.25
N LEU A 312 -24.24 12.13 -6.14
CA LEU A 312 -24.93 12.34 -4.85
C LEU A 312 -25.89 13.53 -4.92
N GLN A 313 -25.45 14.62 -5.55
CA GLN A 313 -26.29 15.80 -5.78
C GLN A 313 -27.45 15.49 -6.73
N ALA A 314 -27.18 14.77 -7.83
CA ALA A 314 -28.21 14.38 -8.81
C ALA A 314 -29.29 13.47 -8.20
N ASN A 315 -28.94 12.67 -7.19
CA ASN A 315 -29.88 11.82 -6.45
C ASN A 315 -30.44 12.49 -5.18
N GLY A 316 -30.22 13.79 -4.98
CA GLY A 316 -30.85 14.57 -3.92
C GLY A 316 -30.35 14.27 -2.51
N VAL A 317 -29.12 13.77 -2.36
CA VAL A 317 -28.50 13.47 -1.05
C VAL A 317 -27.07 14.02 -0.88
N PRO A 318 -26.75 15.24 -1.37
CA PRO A 318 -25.40 15.79 -1.26
C PRO A 318 -24.91 15.91 0.19
N GLU A 319 -25.80 16.13 1.15
CA GLU A 319 -25.50 16.25 2.59
C GLU A 319 -24.90 14.99 3.21
N LEU A 320 -25.08 13.81 2.59
CA LEU A 320 -24.49 12.56 3.06
C LEU A 320 -23.00 12.43 2.68
N LEU A 321 -22.49 13.28 1.79
CA LEU A 321 -21.08 13.29 1.37
C LEU A 321 -20.12 13.33 2.57
N GLY A 322 -20.37 14.22 3.54
CA GLY A 322 -19.54 14.43 4.71
C GLY A 322 -19.54 13.29 5.72
N LEU A 323 -20.35 12.25 5.50
CA LEU A 323 -20.36 11.01 6.29
C LEU A 323 -19.48 9.92 5.65
N THR A 324 -19.23 10.00 4.34
CA THR A 324 -18.38 9.04 3.62
C THR A 324 -16.90 9.22 3.96
N ASN A 325 -16.09 8.18 3.78
CA ASN A 325 -14.66 8.23 4.09
C ASN A 325 -13.77 7.57 3.04
N SER A 326 -12.92 8.38 2.40
CA SER A 326 -11.94 7.92 1.40
C SER A 326 -10.52 7.74 1.97
N CYS A 327 -10.28 8.00 3.25
CA CYS A 327 -8.93 8.04 3.81
C CYS A 327 -8.30 6.64 3.92
N THR A 328 -7.07 6.49 3.41
CA THR A 328 -6.29 5.24 3.52
C THR A 328 -5.46 5.13 4.80
N ARG A 329 -5.46 6.17 5.65
CA ARG A 329 -4.72 6.22 6.93
C ARG A 329 -5.68 6.31 8.12
N PRO A 330 -6.61 5.35 8.35
CA PRO A 330 -7.60 5.44 9.42
C PRO A 330 -6.98 5.59 10.83
N ARG A 331 -5.77 5.08 11.03
CA ARG A 331 -5.05 5.17 12.30
C ARG A 331 -4.64 6.59 12.69
N THR A 332 -4.63 7.54 11.76
CA THR A 332 -4.32 8.94 12.06
C THR A 332 -5.56 9.74 12.49
N TRP A 333 -6.72 9.10 12.61
CA TRP A 333 -7.96 9.80 12.99
C TRP A 333 -7.96 10.14 14.48
N ILE A 334 -8.21 11.41 14.78
CA ILE A 334 -8.22 11.94 16.15
C ILE A 334 -9.46 12.83 16.30
N GLY A 335 -10.33 12.51 17.26
CA GLY A 335 -11.57 13.27 17.48
C GLY A 335 -12.47 13.30 16.24
N ASN A 336 -12.72 14.51 15.72
CA ASN A 336 -13.54 14.73 14.51
C ASN A 336 -12.73 14.66 13.20
N ILE A 337 -11.39 14.57 13.27
CA ILE A 337 -10.54 14.46 12.09
C ILE A 337 -10.64 13.04 11.53
N ARG A 338 -11.39 12.90 10.44
CA ARG A 338 -11.63 11.63 9.74
C ARG A 338 -10.85 11.51 8.41
N HIS A 339 -10.17 12.56 7.99
CA HIS A 339 -9.33 12.57 6.79
C HIS A 339 -7.95 13.13 7.13
N CYS A 340 -6.87 12.49 6.68
CA CYS A 340 -5.53 13.03 6.91
C CYS A 340 -5.20 14.25 6.03
N GLY A 341 -5.91 14.45 4.92
CA GLY A 341 -5.67 15.57 3.99
C GLY A 341 -4.46 15.40 3.05
N VAL A 342 -3.56 14.47 3.34
CA VAL A 342 -2.28 14.33 2.63
C VAL A 342 -2.12 13.04 1.82
N CYS A 343 -2.92 11.99 2.08
CA CYS A 343 -2.85 10.77 1.26
C CYS A 343 -3.55 10.97 -0.08
N SER A 344 -3.12 10.22 -1.11
CA SER A 344 -3.65 10.33 -2.48
C SER A 344 -5.18 10.32 -2.56
N GLN A 345 -5.84 9.46 -1.78
CA GLN A 345 -7.30 9.35 -1.76
C GLN A 345 -8.00 10.54 -1.06
N CYS A 346 -7.36 11.19 -0.08
CA CYS A 346 -7.88 12.43 0.52
C CYS A 346 -7.68 13.61 -0.43
N VAL A 347 -6.52 13.68 -1.08
CA VAL A 347 -6.20 14.71 -2.08
C VAL A 347 -7.18 14.65 -3.25
N ASP A 348 -7.36 13.46 -3.85
CA ASP A 348 -8.28 13.23 -4.96
C ASP A 348 -9.74 13.51 -4.59
N ARG A 349 -10.19 13.04 -3.40
CA ARG A 349 -11.51 13.39 -2.86
C ARG A 349 -11.68 14.91 -2.78
N ARG A 350 -10.74 15.62 -2.15
CA ARG A 350 -10.91 17.05 -1.86
C ARG A 350 -10.86 17.90 -3.13
N PHE A 351 -10.01 17.56 -4.09
CA PHE A 351 -10.06 18.16 -5.43
C PHE A 351 -11.41 17.90 -6.10
N GLY A 352 -11.90 16.66 -6.08
CA GLY A 352 -13.21 16.31 -6.65
C GLY A 352 -14.37 17.09 -6.04
N VAL A 353 -14.38 17.27 -4.71
CA VAL A 353 -15.39 18.06 -3.99
C VAL A 353 -15.37 19.53 -4.39
N LEU A 354 -14.18 20.15 -4.37
CA LEU A 354 -14.02 21.56 -4.71
C LEU A 354 -14.34 21.82 -6.20
N ALA A 355 -13.98 20.89 -7.08
CA ALA A 355 -14.31 20.97 -8.50
C ALA A 355 -15.80 20.76 -8.78
N ALA A 356 -16.51 20.03 -7.91
CA ALA A 356 -17.96 19.87 -7.98
C ALA A 356 -18.71 21.09 -7.42
N GLY A 357 -18.05 21.97 -6.65
CA GLY A 357 -18.67 23.15 -6.05
C GLY A 357 -19.65 22.81 -4.93
N ILE A 358 -19.43 21.69 -4.22
CA ILE A 358 -20.30 21.22 -3.13
C ILE A 358 -19.57 21.09 -1.80
N GLU A 359 -18.51 21.87 -1.59
CA GLU A 359 -17.69 21.91 -0.38
C GLU A 359 -18.49 22.17 0.91
N ALA A 360 -19.68 22.79 0.82
CA ALA A 360 -20.59 22.97 1.94
C ALA A 360 -21.06 21.64 2.57
N HIS A 361 -20.98 20.53 1.84
CA HIS A 361 -21.35 19.20 2.32
C HIS A 361 -20.16 18.31 2.71
N ASP A 362 -18.94 18.85 2.67
CA ASP A 362 -17.71 18.16 3.07
C ASP A 362 -16.86 19.10 3.95
N ASP A 363 -17.15 19.08 5.24
CA ASP A 363 -16.54 19.97 6.24
C ASP A 363 -15.00 19.89 6.23
N ALA A 364 -14.36 21.01 5.94
CA ALA A 364 -12.90 21.14 5.89
C ALA A 364 -12.24 20.82 7.25
N SER A 365 -12.92 21.07 8.37
CA SER A 365 -12.39 20.81 9.72
C SER A 365 -12.19 19.32 10.03
N LYS A 366 -12.79 18.44 9.22
CA LYS A 366 -12.58 16.98 9.31
C LYS A 366 -11.28 16.51 8.66
N TYR A 367 -10.53 17.41 8.00
CA TYR A 367 -9.24 17.15 7.40
C TYR A 367 -8.11 17.62 8.32
N GLY A 368 -7.13 16.75 8.56
CA GLY A 368 -5.95 17.09 9.37
C GLY A 368 -5.06 18.13 8.70
N VAL A 369 -5.07 18.20 7.37
CA VAL A 369 -4.38 19.20 6.56
C VAL A 369 -5.34 19.70 5.50
N ASP A 370 -5.56 21.02 5.46
CA ASP A 370 -6.31 21.64 4.37
C ASP A 370 -5.58 21.42 3.04
N LEU A 371 -6.33 21.12 1.97
CA LEU A 371 -5.75 20.77 0.69
C LEU A 371 -4.86 21.89 0.13
N LEU A 372 -5.38 23.12 0.12
CA LEU A 372 -4.79 24.24 -0.62
C LEU A 372 -3.80 25.04 0.23
N THR A 373 -4.17 25.31 1.48
CA THR A 373 -3.48 26.24 2.39
C THR A 373 -2.71 25.53 3.50
N GLY A 374 -3.00 24.26 3.77
CA GLY A 374 -2.37 23.49 4.85
C GLY A 374 -0.88 23.22 4.59
N ALA A 375 -0.08 23.33 5.65
CA ALA A 375 1.35 22.99 5.62
C ALA A 375 1.55 21.47 5.49
N ARG A 376 2.53 21.08 4.66
CA ARG A 376 3.02 19.70 4.55
C ARG A 376 4.37 19.62 5.23
N ASN A 377 4.53 18.68 6.15
CA ASN A 377 5.63 18.72 7.13
C ASN A 377 6.70 17.66 6.87
N ASP A 378 6.47 16.73 5.94
CA ASP A 378 7.45 15.74 5.50
C ASP A 378 7.53 15.64 3.96
N ASP A 379 8.60 14.98 3.49
CA ASP A 379 8.91 14.85 2.06
C ASP A 379 7.85 14.07 1.28
N GLN A 380 7.16 13.10 1.91
CA GLN A 380 6.15 12.30 1.24
C GLN A 380 4.86 13.11 1.03
N GLU A 381 4.43 13.84 2.06
CA GLU A 381 3.28 14.74 1.99
C GLU A 381 3.52 15.82 0.93
N PHE A 382 4.72 16.41 0.95
CA PHE A 382 5.17 17.39 -0.06
C PHE A 382 5.12 16.80 -1.47
N THR A 383 5.76 15.64 -1.68
CA THR A 383 5.83 14.97 -2.99
C THR A 383 4.44 14.61 -3.50
N MET A 384 3.55 14.13 -2.63
CA MET A 384 2.17 13.82 -3.00
C MET A 384 1.41 15.08 -3.43
N GLY A 385 1.44 16.15 -2.62
CA GLY A 385 0.70 17.37 -2.93
C GLY A 385 1.21 18.10 -4.17
N ALA A 386 2.52 18.34 -4.24
CA ALA A 386 3.15 19.00 -5.38
C ALA A 386 3.09 18.14 -6.65
N GLY A 387 3.37 16.83 -6.51
CA GLY A 387 3.32 15.88 -7.61
C GLY A 387 1.91 15.78 -8.22
N TYR A 388 0.87 15.79 -7.40
CA TYR A 388 -0.51 15.70 -7.88
C TYR A 388 -0.93 16.88 -8.76
N VAL A 389 -0.57 18.11 -8.35
CA VAL A 389 -0.86 19.30 -9.16
C VAL A 389 0.03 19.37 -10.40
N ARG A 390 1.32 19.05 -10.26
CA ARG A 390 2.25 19.01 -11.40
C ARG A 390 1.81 17.99 -12.44
N PHE A 391 1.37 16.80 -12.01
CA PHE A 391 0.80 15.80 -12.91
C PHE A 391 -0.38 16.36 -13.71
N ALA A 392 -1.33 17.04 -13.07
CA ALA A 392 -2.45 17.67 -13.76
C ALA A 392 -1.99 18.77 -14.74
N GLN A 393 -1.02 19.60 -14.38
CA GLN A 393 -0.44 20.63 -15.26
C GLN A 393 0.22 20.01 -16.50
N GLU A 394 1.10 19.02 -16.30
CA GLU A 394 1.81 18.33 -17.36
C GLU A 394 0.85 17.57 -18.27
N PHE A 395 -0.12 16.84 -17.71
CA PHE A 395 -1.10 16.09 -18.48
C PHE A 395 -2.02 17.00 -19.29
N ARG A 396 -2.37 18.18 -18.76
CA ARG A 396 -3.17 19.17 -19.51
C ARG A 396 -2.44 19.66 -20.76
N ALA A 397 -1.12 19.81 -20.68
CA ALA A 397 -0.27 20.23 -21.78
C ALA A 397 0.17 19.08 -22.71
N LEU A 398 -0.02 17.82 -22.29
CA LEU A 398 0.43 16.64 -23.01
C LEU A 398 -0.31 16.45 -24.34
N PRO A 399 0.38 16.45 -25.49
CA PRO A 399 -0.26 16.10 -26.76
C PRO A 399 -0.65 14.61 -26.77
N LYS A 400 -1.88 14.29 -27.18
CA LYS A 400 -2.39 12.91 -27.27
C LYS A 400 -1.43 11.92 -27.94
N LYS A 401 -0.74 12.33 -29.02
CA LYS A 401 0.23 11.50 -29.74
C LYS A 401 1.42 11.02 -28.87
N ASN A 402 1.74 11.74 -27.79
CA ASN A 402 2.80 11.39 -26.87
C ASN A 402 2.28 10.59 -25.67
N PHE A 403 0.96 10.44 -25.52
CA PHE A 403 0.35 9.86 -24.32
C PHE A 403 0.87 8.46 -23.99
N ILE A 404 0.93 7.57 -24.98
CA ILE A 404 1.43 6.20 -24.82
C ILE A 404 2.93 6.20 -24.46
N THR A 405 3.71 7.13 -25.02
CA THR A 405 5.15 7.22 -24.77
C THR A 405 5.44 7.68 -23.35
N GLU A 406 4.68 8.65 -22.83
CA GLU A 406 4.84 9.15 -21.47
C GLU A 406 4.26 8.20 -20.41
N PHE A 407 3.17 7.48 -20.74
CA PHE A 407 2.47 6.56 -19.81
C PHE A 407 2.29 5.15 -20.42
N PRO A 408 3.38 4.41 -20.68
CA PRO A 408 3.32 3.11 -21.35
C PRO A 408 2.51 2.05 -20.58
N GLU A 409 2.37 2.19 -19.26
CA GLU A 409 1.58 1.31 -18.40
C GLU A 409 0.10 1.25 -18.77
N ILE A 410 -0.44 2.28 -19.45
CA ILE A 410 -1.84 2.25 -19.94
C ILE A 410 -2.10 1.11 -20.90
N THR A 411 -1.07 0.59 -21.58
CA THR A 411 -1.20 -0.55 -22.48
C THR A 411 -1.67 -1.81 -21.76
N ALA A 412 -1.35 -1.95 -20.47
CA ALA A 412 -1.86 -3.03 -19.63
C ALA A 412 -3.36 -2.88 -19.36
N ALA A 413 -3.87 -1.65 -19.25
CA ALA A 413 -5.29 -1.38 -19.07
C ALA A 413 -6.08 -1.50 -20.38
N ALA A 414 -5.57 -0.90 -21.46
CA ALA A 414 -6.24 -0.78 -22.76
C ALA A 414 -6.67 -2.13 -23.36
N LYS A 415 -5.87 -3.18 -23.12
CA LYS A 415 -6.17 -4.55 -23.59
C LYS A 415 -7.29 -5.26 -22.82
N HIS A 416 -7.71 -4.74 -21.67
CA HIS A 416 -8.62 -5.40 -20.74
C HIS A 416 -9.92 -4.61 -20.51
N LEU A 417 -10.16 -3.55 -21.29
CA LEU A 417 -11.38 -2.77 -21.23
C LEU A 417 -12.44 -3.35 -22.17
N PRO A 418 -13.61 -3.76 -21.66
CA PRO A 418 -14.60 -4.47 -22.45
C PRO A 418 -15.24 -3.57 -23.53
N GLY A 419 -15.49 -4.15 -24.70
CA GLY A 419 -16.23 -3.50 -25.79
C GLY A 419 -15.47 -2.40 -26.52
N LEU A 420 -14.16 -2.26 -26.31
CA LEU A 420 -13.31 -1.27 -26.97
C LEU A 420 -12.11 -1.93 -27.65
N THR A 421 -11.70 -1.39 -28.78
CA THR A 421 -10.36 -1.68 -29.33
C THR A 421 -9.30 -1.03 -28.44
N PRO A 422 -8.05 -1.53 -28.42
CA PRO A 422 -6.98 -0.89 -27.65
C PRO A 422 -6.84 0.60 -27.94
N ASP A 423 -6.92 1.02 -29.21
CA ASP A 423 -6.82 2.44 -29.58
C ASP A 423 -8.00 3.26 -29.04
N ALA A 424 -9.24 2.76 -29.15
CA ALA A 424 -10.41 3.42 -28.58
C ALA A 424 -10.36 3.49 -27.05
N ALA A 425 -9.75 2.50 -26.40
CA ALA A 425 -9.52 2.49 -24.96
C ALA A 425 -8.48 3.55 -24.57
N VAL A 426 -7.35 3.66 -25.29
CA VAL A 426 -6.35 4.72 -25.08
C VAL A 426 -6.99 6.10 -25.21
N ASP A 427 -7.84 6.28 -26.22
CA ASP A 427 -8.54 7.53 -26.46
C ASP A 427 -9.43 7.94 -25.28
N LYS A 428 -10.27 7.02 -24.79
CA LYS A 428 -11.13 7.28 -23.64
C LYS A 428 -10.36 7.50 -22.34
N ILE A 429 -9.26 6.79 -22.14
CA ILE A 429 -8.38 7.01 -20.98
C ILE A 429 -7.79 8.43 -21.04
N TYR A 430 -7.29 8.85 -22.20
CA TYR A 430 -6.75 10.19 -22.38
C TYR A 430 -7.81 11.28 -22.09
N GLU A 431 -9.03 11.10 -22.59
CA GLU A 431 -10.15 12.02 -22.32
C GLU A 431 -10.53 12.09 -20.83
N LEU A 432 -10.52 10.95 -20.13
CA LEU A 432 -10.75 10.89 -18.69
C LEU A 432 -9.71 11.70 -17.93
N TYR A 433 -8.42 11.51 -18.22
CA TYR A 433 -7.35 12.24 -17.54
C TYR A 433 -7.28 13.72 -17.94
N GLN A 434 -7.70 14.08 -19.15
CA GLN A 434 -7.87 15.48 -19.54
C GLN A 434 -8.98 16.18 -18.73
N ARG A 435 -10.13 15.52 -18.52
CA ARG A 435 -11.20 16.05 -17.66
C ARG A 435 -10.74 16.16 -16.21
N HIS A 436 -10.12 15.11 -15.67
CA HIS A 436 -9.58 15.12 -14.32
C HIS A 436 -8.56 16.24 -14.10
N SER A 437 -7.60 16.40 -15.02
CA SER A 437 -6.60 17.46 -14.95
C SER A 437 -7.24 18.84 -15.06
N GLY A 438 -8.28 18.98 -15.88
CA GLY A 438 -9.09 20.19 -15.94
C GLY A 438 -9.77 20.53 -14.61
N ASP A 439 -10.33 19.54 -13.93
CA ASP A 439 -10.95 19.70 -12.61
C ASP A 439 -9.92 20.18 -11.57
N VAL A 440 -8.74 19.54 -11.51
CA VAL A 440 -7.66 19.93 -10.59
C VAL A 440 -7.17 21.35 -10.87
N MET A 441 -6.92 21.68 -12.15
CA MET A 441 -6.45 23.02 -12.53
C MET A 441 -7.49 24.10 -12.27
N GLY A 442 -8.78 23.81 -12.44
CA GLY A 442 -9.86 24.73 -12.09
C GLY A 442 -9.87 25.05 -10.60
N VAL A 443 -9.67 24.04 -9.73
CA VAL A 443 -9.57 24.25 -8.27
C VAL A 443 -8.35 25.10 -7.91
N ILE A 444 -7.19 24.83 -8.53
CA ILE A 444 -5.98 25.64 -8.27
C ILE A 444 -6.18 27.09 -8.70
N GLN A 445 -6.74 27.33 -9.89
CA GLN A 445 -7.01 28.69 -10.37
C GLN A 445 -7.98 29.45 -9.45
N LYS A 446 -9.08 28.79 -9.03
CA LYS A 446 -10.02 29.35 -8.06
C LYS A 446 -9.32 29.69 -6.74
N GLY A 447 -8.54 28.75 -6.19
CA GLY A 447 -7.80 28.96 -4.95
C GLY A 447 -6.75 30.08 -5.01
N LEU A 448 -6.08 30.26 -6.15
CA LEU A 448 -5.14 31.37 -6.35
C LEU A 448 -5.84 32.74 -6.31
N VAL A 449 -7.06 32.83 -6.84
CA VAL A 449 -7.86 34.06 -6.79
C VAL A 449 -8.38 34.30 -5.37
N GLU A 450 -8.90 33.26 -4.72
CA GLU A 450 -9.46 33.34 -3.36
C GLU A 450 -8.41 33.72 -2.32
N HIS A 451 -7.16 33.25 -2.48
CA HIS A 451 -6.07 33.49 -1.53
C HIS A 451 -4.98 34.44 -2.07
N GLN A 452 -5.33 35.31 -3.02
CA GLN A 452 -4.35 36.20 -3.66
C GLN A 452 -3.66 37.16 -2.67
N GLU A 453 -4.38 37.59 -1.63
CA GLU A 453 -3.84 38.50 -0.61
C GLU A 453 -2.85 37.78 0.30
N GLU A 454 -3.16 36.57 0.78
CA GLU A 454 -2.22 35.78 1.59
C GLU A 454 -0.98 35.35 0.79
N LEU A 455 -1.14 35.08 -0.51
CA LEU A 455 -0.02 34.77 -1.41
C LEU A 455 0.87 35.99 -1.62
N ALA A 456 0.30 37.16 -1.88
CA ALA A 456 1.05 38.42 -2.05
C ALA A 456 1.77 38.82 -0.77
N ALA A 457 1.12 38.65 0.38
CA ALA A 457 1.70 38.92 1.71
C ALA A 457 2.65 37.81 2.20
N ARG A 458 2.75 36.68 1.48
CA ARG A 458 3.53 35.48 1.85
C ARG A 458 3.19 34.95 3.25
N THR A 459 1.91 34.97 3.60
CA THR A 459 1.41 34.48 4.90
C THR A 459 1.00 33.00 4.86
N LEU A 460 0.77 32.43 3.67
CA LEU A 460 0.56 30.98 3.53
C LEU A 460 1.84 30.20 3.83
N PRO A 461 1.73 29.00 4.43
CA PRO A 461 2.88 28.10 4.60
C PRO A 461 3.57 27.82 3.25
N PRO A 462 4.90 27.90 3.15
CA PRO A 462 5.62 27.63 1.90
C PRO A 462 5.39 26.23 1.33
N SER A 463 5.09 25.25 2.19
CA SER A 463 4.76 23.86 1.82
C SER A 463 3.26 23.61 1.57
N SER A 464 2.44 24.67 1.52
CA SER A 464 1.04 24.59 1.07
C SER A 464 0.97 24.45 -0.45
N ILE A 465 -0.08 23.81 -0.97
CA ILE A 465 -0.22 23.59 -2.42
C ILE A 465 -0.24 24.92 -3.18
N LEU A 466 -0.94 25.94 -2.67
CA LEU A 466 -0.99 27.23 -3.35
C LEU A 466 0.36 27.94 -3.35
N ALA A 467 1.08 27.96 -2.22
CA ALA A 467 2.40 28.60 -2.16
C ALA A 467 3.43 27.88 -3.05
N MET A 468 3.41 26.55 -3.08
CA MET A 468 4.30 25.74 -3.94
C MET A 468 4.06 26.00 -5.43
N ASN A 469 2.82 26.26 -5.84
CA ASN A 469 2.48 26.55 -7.23
C ASN A 469 2.70 28.02 -7.61
N PHE A 470 2.53 28.96 -6.68
CA PHE A 470 2.68 30.39 -6.92
C PHE A 470 4.15 30.84 -6.97
N ASN A 471 5.01 30.30 -6.10
CA ASN A 471 6.40 30.76 -5.94
C ASN A 471 7.42 30.13 -6.91
N GLN A 472 7.02 29.77 -8.14
CA GLN A 472 7.96 29.32 -9.16
C GLN A 472 8.79 30.49 -9.74
N SER A 473 9.64 31.12 -8.93
CA SER A 473 10.94 31.52 -9.47
C SER A 473 11.63 30.22 -9.86
N LYS A 474 11.78 29.96 -11.16
CA LYS A 474 12.50 28.81 -11.75
C LYS A 474 13.29 28.03 -10.69
N LEU A 475 12.71 26.95 -10.19
CA LEU A 475 13.57 25.83 -9.85
C LEU A 475 14.09 25.39 -11.20
N GLU A 476 15.27 25.90 -11.59
CA GLU A 476 16.07 25.15 -12.54
C GLU A 476 16.08 23.73 -11.99
N PRO A 477 15.61 22.72 -12.74
CA PRO A 477 15.89 21.36 -12.33
C PRO A 477 17.39 21.35 -12.09
N ALA A 478 17.82 20.92 -10.90
CA ALA A 478 19.23 20.64 -10.69
C ALA A 478 19.69 19.88 -11.94
N PRO A 479 20.72 20.38 -12.66
CA PRO A 479 21.09 19.85 -13.96
C PRO A 479 21.06 18.34 -13.83
N VAL A 480 20.23 17.68 -14.67
CA VAL A 480 19.94 16.23 -14.58
C VAL A 480 21.24 15.58 -14.20
N ALA A 481 21.31 15.16 -12.93
CA ALA A 481 22.57 14.73 -12.35
C ALA A 481 23.05 13.65 -13.29
N ASP A 482 24.18 13.94 -13.95
CA ASP A 482 24.63 13.23 -15.14
C ASP A 482 24.42 11.74 -14.88
N THR A 483 23.43 11.15 -15.54
CA THR A 483 22.98 9.81 -15.20
C THR A 483 24.14 8.84 -15.40
N MET A 484 25.12 9.19 -16.26
CA MET A 484 26.38 8.47 -16.36
C MET A 484 27.30 8.71 -15.17
N ALA A 485 27.41 9.92 -14.61
CA ALA A 485 28.16 10.17 -13.38
C ALA A 485 27.52 9.53 -12.15
N GLN A 486 26.18 9.48 -12.06
CA GLN A 486 25.46 8.78 -11.00
C GLN A 486 25.51 7.27 -11.17
N VAL A 487 25.36 6.74 -12.39
CA VAL A 487 25.54 5.30 -12.68
C VAL A 487 26.99 4.92 -12.48
N LYS A 488 27.95 5.77 -12.82
CA LYS A 488 29.37 5.57 -12.54
C LYS A 488 29.64 5.61 -11.05
N SER A 489 29.19 6.63 -10.32
CA SER A 489 29.28 6.68 -8.86
C SER A 489 28.58 5.50 -8.20
N PHE A 490 27.47 5.03 -8.75
CA PHE A 490 26.75 3.84 -8.31
C PHE A 490 27.49 2.54 -8.62
N MET A 491 28.12 2.43 -9.80
CA MET A 491 28.98 1.30 -10.16
C MET A 491 30.27 1.30 -9.34
N ASP A 492 30.84 2.47 -9.07
CA ASP A 492 31.98 2.68 -8.19
C ASP A 492 31.60 2.32 -6.74
N ASN A 493 30.37 2.62 -6.29
CA ASN A 493 29.84 2.22 -4.97
C ASN A 493 29.47 0.73 -4.90
N LEU A 494 29.04 0.11 -6.00
CA LEU A 494 28.83 -1.35 -6.10
C LEU A 494 30.15 -2.12 -6.15
N GLN A 495 31.22 -1.46 -6.61
CA GLN A 495 32.58 -1.96 -6.60
C GLN A 495 33.37 -1.52 -5.37
N ALA A 496 32.77 -0.67 -4.51
CA ALA A 496 33.40 -0.23 -3.28
C ALA A 496 33.54 -1.45 -2.34
N PRO A 497 34.76 -1.77 -1.90
CA PRO A 497 35.01 -2.94 -1.09
C PRO A 497 34.42 -2.74 0.29
N VAL A 498 33.65 -3.73 0.71
CA VAL A 498 33.03 -3.78 2.03
C VAL A 498 34.14 -3.87 3.08
N LEU A 499 34.18 -2.90 3.97
CA LEU A 499 35.13 -2.88 5.08
C LEU A 499 34.68 -3.90 6.14
N GLU A 500 35.41 -5.01 6.19
CA GLU A 500 35.16 -6.14 7.07
C GLU A 500 35.97 -6.01 8.37
N PHE A 501 35.30 -6.26 9.51
CA PHE A 501 35.95 -6.24 10.82
C PHE A 501 35.44 -7.38 11.72
N PHE A 502 36.28 -7.78 12.66
CA PHE A 502 36.01 -8.76 13.70
C PHE A 502 36.17 -8.11 15.07
N VAL A 503 35.26 -8.42 15.99
CA VAL A 503 35.30 -7.95 17.38
C VAL A 503 35.93 -9.04 18.23
N ASP A 504 37.19 -8.86 18.60
CA ASP A 504 37.89 -9.76 19.51
C ASP A 504 37.65 -9.30 20.96
N GLU A 505 36.60 -9.85 21.57
CA GLU A 505 36.25 -9.55 22.96
C GLU A 505 37.29 -10.07 23.97
N MET A 506 38.06 -11.11 23.63
CA MET A 506 39.08 -11.67 24.53
C MET A 506 40.30 -10.75 24.64
N ASN A 507 40.74 -10.19 23.51
CA ASN A 507 41.90 -9.29 23.46
C ASN A 507 41.54 -7.80 23.47
N GLN A 508 40.24 -7.47 23.61
CA GLN A 508 39.70 -6.09 23.58
C GLN A 508 40.17 -5.31 22.34
N SER A 509 40.00 -5.91 21.16
CA SER A 509 40.43 -5.31 19.90
C SER A 509 39.39 -5.44 18.79
N ILE A 510 39.41 -4.49 17.85
CA ILE A 510 38.66 -4.55 16.59
C ILE A 510 39.67 -4.82 15.48
N ILE A 511 39.61 -6.00 14.89
CA ILE A 511 40.56 -6.45 13.87
C ILE A 511 39.91 -6.26 12.50
N PHE A 512 40.60 -5.60 11.57
CA PHE A 512 40.13 -5.39 10.21
C PHE A 512 40.77 -6.39 9.24
N LYS A 513 40.10 -6.62 8.10
CA LYS A 513 40.72 -7.30 6.97
C LYS A 513 42.01 -6.55 6.59
N GLY A 514 43.13 -7.26 6.51
CA GLY A 514 44.48 -6.67 6.37
C GLY A 514 45.33 -6.69 7.65
N GLY A 515 44.74 -7.02 8.81
CA GLY A 515 45.48 -7.28 10.06
C GLY A 515 45.66 -6.05 10.97
N PHE A 516 45.24 -4.86 10.53
CA PHE A 516 45.15 -3.69 11.39
C PHE A 516 44.16 -3.91 12.54
N ALA A 517 44.52 -3.47 13.75
CA ALA A 517 43.68 -3.59 14.93
C ALA A 517 43.55 -2.27 15.71
N LEU A 518 42.33 -1.94 16.11
CA LEU A 518 42.06 -0.88 17.08
C LEU A 518 41.99 -1.48 18.49
N THR A 519 42.61 -0.81 19.45
CA THR A 519 42.67 -1.25 20.86
C THR A 519 42.40 -0.08 21.81
N GLY A 520 42.18 -0.38 23.10
CA GLY A 520 42.03 0.63 24.15
C GLY A 520 40.85 1.58 23.92
N ALA A 521 41.10 2.89 23.89
CA ALA A 521 40.04 3.89 23.72
C ALA A 521 39.29 3.78 22.39
N ASP A 522 39.98 3.37 21.31
CA ASP A 522 39.36 3.18 20.00
C ASP A 522 38.43 1.96 20.00
N TYR A 523 38.79 0.88 20.71
CA TYR A 523 37.93 -0.28 20.92
C TYR A 523 36.65 0.09 21.67
N ASN A 524 36.76 0.85 22.76
CA ASN A 524 35.61 1.29 23.55
C ASN A 524 34.64 2.17 22.74
N LEU A 525 35.18 3.04 21.88
CA LEU A 525 34.37 3.85 20.96
C LEU A 525 33.53 2.98 20.02
N VAL A 526 34.15 1.99 19.38
CA VAL A 526 33.43 1.08 18.48
C VAL A 526 32.39 0.26 19.25
N LEU A 527 32.76 -0.22 20.43
CA LEU A 527 31.87 -1.00 21.30
C LEU A 527 30.63 -0.21 21.72
N ALA A 528 30.75 1.10 21.96
CA ALA A 528 29.61 1.95 22.29
C ALA A 528 28.61 2.13 21.12
N LEU A 529 29.08 2.04 19.87
CA LEU A 529 28.25 2.15 18.67
C LEU A 529 27.73 0.79 18.15
N LEU A 530 28.38 -0.30 18.55
CA LEU A 530 28.12 -1.66 18.09
C LEU A 530 26.70 -2.19 18.37
N PRO A 531 26.04 -1.89 19.50
CA PRO A 531 24.68 -2.37 19.78
C PRO A 531 23.66 -1.93 18.73
N ASN A 532 23.69 -0.64 18.34
CA ASN A 532 22.81 -0.11 17.31
C ASN A 532 23.14 -0.71 15.94
N PHE A 533 24.42 -0.91 15.65
CA PHE A 533 24.88 -1.55 14.43
C PHE A 533 24.39 -2.99 14.30
N ARG A 534 24.64 -3.84 15.31
CA ARG A 534 24.19 -5.24 15.36
C ARG A 534 22.66 -5.34 15.33
N THR A 535 21.96 -4.45 16.03
CA THR A 535 20.48 -4.41 16.02
C THR A 535 19.93 -4.02 14.65
N GLY A 536 20.51 -3.01 14.01
CA GLY A 536 20.14 -2.59 12.65
C GLY A 536 20.37 -3.70 11.63
N LYS A 537 21.56 -4.33 11.64
CA LYS A 537 21.90 -5.45 10.76
C LYS A 537 21.00 -6.67 10.98
N ARG A 538 20.76 -7.07 12.22
CA ARG A 538 19.91 -8.23 12.57
C ARG A 538 18.46 -8.03 12.12
N ASN A 539 17.95 -6.81 12.22
CA ASN A 539 16.57 -6.47 11.88
C ASN A 539 16.40 -6.00 10.44
N ASN A 540 17.49 -5.96 9.66
CA ASN A 540 17.55 -5.33 8.33
C ASN A 540 16.88 -3.94 8.31
N ALA A 541 17.18 -3.12 9.32
CA ALA A 541 16.61 -1.81 9.56
C ALA A 541 17.72 -0.74 9.57
N GLU A 542 17.33 0.54 9.49
CA GLU A 542 18.29 1.63 9.60
C GLU A 542 19.06 1.56 10.94
N ILE A 543 20.38 1.68 10.88
CA ILE A 543 21.23 1.73 12.08
C ILE A 543 21.01 3.08 12.75
N ALA A 544 20.44 3.06 13.95
CA ALA A 544 20.13 4.25 14.71
C ALA A 544 21.41 5.01 15.12
N TYR A 545 21.36 6.33 15.03
CA TYR A 545 22.41 7.20 15.56
C TYR A 545 22.38 7.19 17.09
N VAL A 546 23.56 7.19 17.70
CA VAL A 546 23.75 7.49 19.12
C VAL A 546 23.96 9.00 19.23
N ARG A 547 23.11 9.69 20.00
CA ARG A 547 23.25 11.14 20.17
C ARG A 547 24.59 11.47 20.81
N ALA A 548 25.16 12.62 20.46
CA ALA A 548 26.47 13.02 20.98
C ALA A 548 26.58 13.04 22.52
N PRO A 549 25.57 13.52 23.28
CA PRO A 549 25.61 13.45 24.75
C PRO A 549 25.63 12.01 25.26
N ASP A 550 24.75 11.15 24.73
CA ASP A 550 24.63 9.76 25.15
C ASP A 550 25.93 8.97 24.85
N LEU A 551 26.58 9.26 23.72
CA LEU A 551 27.86 8.66 23.36
C LEU A 551 29.00 9.17 24.26
N ALA A 552 29.00 10.44 24.60
CA ALA A 552 29.98 11.03 25.52
C ALA A 552 29.87 10.40 26.92
N ASP A 553 28.65 10.23 27.42
CA ASP A 553 28.34 9.57 28.69
C ASP A 553 28.78 8.10 28.67
N ALA A 554 28.46 7.36 27.59
CA ALA A 554 28.86 5.96 27.45
C ALA A 554 30.39 5.76 27.45
N LEU A 555 31.14 6.75 26.96
CA LEU A 555 32.61 6.75 26.95
C LEU A 555 33.24 7.37 28.20
N SER A 556 32.43 7.92 29.12
CA SER A 556 32.91 8.70 30.27
C SER A 556 33.84 9.86 29.88
N MET A 557 33.48 10.59 28.81
CA MET A 557 34.26 11.70 28.26
C MET A 557 33.39 12.94 28.04
N GLN A 558 34.00 14.12 27.99
CA GLN A 558 33.31 15.35 27.57
C GLN A 558 33.08 15.35 26.05
N GLU A 559 31.97 15.92 25.58
CA GLU A 559 31.62 15.96 24.14
C GLU A 559 32.76 16.44 23.22
N PRO A 560 33.48 17.54 23.51
CA PRO A 560 34.60 17.97 22.67
C PRO A 560 35.72 16.92 22.58
N SER A 561 36.02 16.24 23.68
CA SER A 561 37.04 15.17 23.74
C SER A 561 36.59 13.93 22.98
N MET A 562 35.30 13.58 23.04
CA MET A 562 34.68 12.50 22.27
C MET A 562 34.72 12.80 20.77
N ARG A 563 34.38 14.03 20.34
CA ARG A 563 34.48 14.45 18.92
C ARG A 563 35.91 14.35 18.40
N GLN A 564 36.88 14.75 19.22
CA GLN A 564 38.30 14.62 18.88
C GLN A 564 38.75 13.15 18.82
N ALA A 565 38.25 12.30 19.72
CA ALA A 565 38.50 10.86 19.67
C ALA A 565 37.96 10.24 18.38
N ILE A 566 36.70 10.52 18.02
CA ILE A 566 36.09 10.05 16.76
C ILE A 566 36.91 10.50 15.54
N GLY A 567 37.31 11.78 15.50
CA GLY A 567 38.16 12.29 14.42
C GLY A 567 39.49 11.53 14.30
N ARG A 568 40.16 11.24 15.43
CA ARG A 568 41.39 10.45 15.45
C ARG A 568 41.16 9.00 15.02
N THR A 569 40.12 8.34 15.50
CA THR A 569 39.81 6.95 15.13
C THR A 569 39.49 6.83 13.65
N ARG A 570 38.70 7.77 13.09
CA ARG A 570 38.42 7.85 11.64
C ARG A 570 39.72 8.00 10.84
N ALA A 571 40.60 8.94 11.23
CA ALA A 571 41.86 9.16 10.55
C ALA A 571 42.78 7.93 10.58
N LYS A 572 42.90 7.24 11.73
CA LYS A 572 43.69 6.00 11.86
C LYS A 572 43.19 4.90 10.95
N VAL A 573 41.87 4.66 10.93
CA VAL A 573 41.25 3.62 10.10
C VAL A 573 41.42 3.96 8.62
N GLN A 574 41.19 5.23 8.26
CA GLN A 574 41.35 5.71 6.90
C GLN A 574 42.79 5.56 6.40
N GLU A 575 43.77 6.06 7.15
CA GLU A 575 45.18 6.01 6.77
C GLU A 575 45.67 4.58 6.63
N GLN A 576 45.43 3.74 7.64
CA GLN A 576 45.99 2.39 7.68
C GLN A 576 45.31 1.45 6.68
N LEU A 577 43.98 1.49 6.55
CA LEU A 577 43.27 0.61 5.61
C LEU A 577 43.39 1.08 4.15
N THR A 578 43.60 2.37 3.90
CA THR A 578 43.93 2.84 2.55
C THR A 578 45.27 2.26 2.09
N VAL A 579 46.25 2.17 2.99
CA VAL A 579 47.56 1.58 2.71
C VAL A 579 47.48 0.05 2.59
N ASP A 580 46.81 -0.62 3.52
CA ASP A 580 46.80 -2.09 3.60
C ASP A 580 45.90 -2.74 2.55
N LEU A 581 44.81 -2.08 2.15
CA LEU A 581 43.83 -2.60 1.20
C LEU A 581 43.92 -1.93 -0.18
N GLY A 582 44.64 -0.81 -0.32
CA GLY A 582 44.82 -0.09 -1.58
C GLY A 582 43.56 0.64 -2.06
N ILE A 583 42.61 0.93 -1.17
CA ILE A 583 41.31 1.54 -1.47
C ILE A 583 41.15 2.84 -0.70
N PRO A 584 40.78 3.96 -1.35
CA PRO A 584 40.56 5.22 -0.66
C PRO A 584 39.27 5.17 0.17
N PHE A 585 39.39 5.39 1.49
CA PHE A 585 38.24 5.58 2.39
C PHE A 585 38.01 7.06 2.68
N GLY A 586 36.74 7.45 2.82
CA GLY A 586 36.27 8.76 3.29
C GLY A 586 36.05 8.84 4.79
N PRO A 587 35.82 10.05 5.33
CA PRO A 587 35.69 10.27 6.78
C PRO A 587 34.44 9.65 7.42
N ASP A 588 33.43 9.31 6.62
CA ASP A 588 32.17 8.70 7.09
C ASP A 588 32.06 7.20 6.77
N ASP A 589 33.06 6.59 6.13
CA ASP A 589 33.02 5.18 5.70
C ASP A 589 33.15 4.18 6.87
N PHE A 590 33.64 4.65 8.02
CA PHE A 590 33.77 3.84 9.23
C PHE A 590 32.76 4.24 10.31
N ILE A 591 32.77 5.50 10.71
CA ILE A 591 31.77 6.08 11.63
C ILE A 591 31.11 7.20 10.86
N GLU A 592 29.80 7.22 10.72
CA GLU A 592 29.02 8.30 10.10
C GLU A 592 28.62 9.35 11.15
N ASN A 593 28.51 10.61 10.71
CA ASN A 593 27.94 11.69 11.49
C ASN A 593 26.76 12.33 10.77
N LYS A 594 25.69 12.64 11.51
CA LYS A 594 24.57 13.44 11.01
C LYS A 594 24.25 14.54 12.01
N ASP A 595 24.15 15.78 11.52
CA ASP A 595 23.89 16.94 12.37
C ASP A 595 22.62 16.73 13.20
N ARG A 596 22.69 17.05 14.49
CA ARG A 596 21.67 16.84 15.53
C ARG A 596 21.27 15.38 15.83
N ALA A 597 21.57 14.42 14.96
CA ALA A 597 21.26 13.00 15.16
C ALA A 597 22.38 12.25 15.91
N GLY A 598 23.65 12.61 15.69
CA GLY A 598 24.80 12.05 16.41
C GLY A 598 25.69 11.17 15.53
N TYR A 599 26.15 10.03 16.05
CA TYR A 599 27.14 9.15 15.41
C TYR A 599 26.66 7.69 15.31
N ARG A 600 27.09 6.98 14.28
CA ARG A 600 26.87 5.53 14.13
C ARG A 600 28.02 4.86 13.38
N LEU A 601 28.16 3.55 13.50
CA LEU A 601 28.99 2.79 12.56
C LEU A 601 28.33 2.79 11.18
N ALA A 602 29.13 2.93 10.12
CA ALA A 602 28.62 3.05 8.76
C ALA A 602 27.84 1.79 8.35
N PRO A 603 26.65 1.91 7.74
CA PRO A 603 25.84 0.75 7.35
C PRO A 603 26.50 -0.16 6.33
N ALA A 604 27.49 0.34 5.58
CA ALA A 604 28.25 -0.45 4.62
C ALA A 604 29.23 -1.45 5.28
N LEU A 605 29.57 -1.27 6.56
CA LEU A 605 30.48 -2.18 7.26
C LEU A 605 29.90 -3.60 7.38
N ARG A 606 30.80 -4.59 7.49
CA ARG A 606 30.45 -5.98 7.75
C ARG A 606 31.24 -6.54 8.93
N GLU A 607 30.51 -6.97 9.95
CA GLU A 607 31.07 -7.74 11.05
C GLU A 607 31.17 -9.22 10.63
N VAL A 608 32.34 -9.83 10.78
CA VAL A 608 32.58 -11.26 10.54
C VAL A 608 32.69 -12.02 11.87
N ALA A 609 32.48 -13.34 11.86
CA ALA A 609 32.44 -14.15 13.08
C ALA A 609 33.84 -14.53 13.60
N GLY A 610 34.87 -14.44 12.78
CA GLY A 610 36.26 -14.65 13.16
C GLY A 610 37.25 -14.16 12.10
N VAL A 611 38.53 -14.07 12.48
CA VAL A 611 39.61 -13.65 11.55
C VAL A 611 39.74 -14.59 10.35
N ALA A 612 39.36 -15.87 10.49
CA ALA A 612 39.34 -16.84 9.40
C ALA A 612 38.23 -16.59 8.35
N ASP A 613 37.24 -15.73 8.67
CA ASP A 613 36.11 -15.40 7.80
C ASP A 613 36.34 -14.15 6.93
N PHE A 614 37.52 -13.53 7.03
CA PHE A 614 37.96 -12.52 6.05
C PHE A 614 38.19 -13.23 4.71
N ARG A 615 37.19 -13.20 3.81
CA ARG A 615 37.28 -13.76 2.45
C ARG A 615 37.48 -12.65 1.44
#